data_AF-T1BNZ0-F1
#
_entry.id   AF-T1BNZ0-F1
#
_cell.length_a   1.000
_cell.length_b   1.000
_cell.length_c   1.000
_cell.angle_alpha   90.00
_cell.angle_beta   90.00
_cell.angle_gamma   90.00
#
_symmetry.space_group_name_H-M   'P 1'
#
loop_
_entity.id
_entity.type
_entity.pdbx_description
1 polymer ?
#
loop_
_entity_poly.entity_id
_entity_poly.type
_entity_poly.pdbx_seq_one_letter_code
_entity_poly.pdbx_strand_id
1 'polypeptide(L)'
;MHDMQALLKSLATVVPLSGDDLRRFGQALKEQRSFQSVPLRNHLSEDEIARFAINRWRFPGVEIAPYLRRYYPQGALTASVVGYVGSIDQREAEKLQGTPYADMSQIGKSGIEREYEKLLRGVPGYELVEVNADQRPLRVLERVPPRPGENLYLTLDMHLQNAAYAGLRGRAGAAVAVDPRNGQVLALASSPSYDPNLFVGGISEANYKALLDDPHHPLLNRVTDGTYLPGSTVKPFEAVAGLELGLRTPQYTVDSVGEWHIPGLP
;
A
#
# COMPACT_ATOMS: atom_id res chain seq x y z
N MET A 1 3.67 -21.75 34.15
CA MET A 1 3.09 -20.90 33.09
C MET A 1 2.92 -19.51 33.68
N HIS A 2 3.76 -18.55 33.28
CA HIS A 2 3.65 -17.18 33.78
C HIS A 2 2.33 -16.55 33.29
N ASP A 3 1.70 -15.78 34.15
CA ASP A 3 0.49 -15.02 33.84
C ASP A 3 0.78 -14.00 32.72
N MET A 4 0.32 -14.31 31.51
CA MET A 4 0.51 -13.48 30.31
C MET A 4 -0.13 -12.10 30.49
N GLN A 5 -1.26 -11.99 31.21
CA GLN A 5 -1.89 -10.70 31.47
C GLN A 5 -1.04 -9.85 32.41
N ALA A 6 -0.45 -10.46 33.44
CA ALA A 6 0.49 -9.77 34.32
C ALA A 6 1.76 -9.32 33.57
N LEU A 7 2.27 -10.14 32.64
CA LEU A 7 3.40 -9.77 31.76
C LEU A 7 3.04 -8.56 30.89
N LEU A 8 1.92 -8.62 30.17
CA LEU A 8 1.49 -7.52 29.28
C LEU A 8 1.23 -6.22 30.05
N LYS A 9 0.61 -6.32 31.24
CA LYS A 9 0.33 -5.16 32.09
C LYS A 9 1.61 -4.52 32.64
N SER A 10 2.60 -5.33 33.02
CA SER A 10 3.89 -4.81 33.47
C SER A 10 4.72 -4.23 32.30
N LEU A 11 4.68 -4.87 31.13
CA LEU A 11 5.34 -4.36 29.92
C LEU A 11 4.77 -3.02 29.45
N ALA A 12 3.45 -2.84 29.57
CA ALA A 12 2.77 -1.58 29.25
C ALA A 12 3.29 -0.36 30.03
N THR A 13 3.95 -0.57 31.19
CA THR A 13 4.58 0.51 31.98
C THR A 13 5.92 0.97 31.40
N VAL A 14 6.57 0.13 30.60
CA VAL A 14 7.88 0.40 29.99
C VAL A 14 7.72 0.83 28.53
N VAL A 15 6.86 0.12 27.80
CA VAL A 15 6.50 0.39 26.41
C VAL A 15 4.98 0.58 26.34
N PRO A 16 4.46 1.79 26.04
CA PRO A 16 3.03 2.05 26.04
C PRO A 16 2.26 1.18 25.04
N LEU A 17 1.55 0.15 25.47
CA LEU A 17 0.75 -0.71 24.58
C LEU A 17 -0.66 -0.14 24.39
N SER A 18 -1.10 0.01 23.14
CA SER A 18 -2.47 0.43 22.84
C SER A 18 -3.47 -0.72 22.95
N GLY A 19 -4.77 -0.40 23.07
CA GLY A 19 -5.81 -1.42 23.01
C GLY A 19 -5.82 -2.19 21.68
N ASP A 20 -5.43 -1.53 20.59
CA ASP A 20 -5.33 -2.15 19.26
C ASP A 20 -4.14 -3.13 19.19
N ASP A 21 -3.01 -2.78 19.79
CA ASP A 21 -1.83 -3.66 19.88
C ASP A 21 -2.19 -4.98 20.57
N LEU A 22 -2.89 -4.90 21.71
CA LEU A 22 -3.32 -6.07 22.48
C LEU A 22 -4.34 -6.92 21.73
N ARG A 23 -5.28 -6.30 21.00
CA ARG A 23 -6.26 -7.04 20.18
C ARG A 23 -5.57 -7.80 19.06
N ARG A 24 -4.67 -7.14 18.31
CA ARG A 24 -3.91 -7.76 17.21
C ARG A 24 -3.02 -8.89 17.71
N PHE A 25 -2.29 -8.67 18.80
CA PHE A 25 -1.47 -9.69 19.43
C PHE A 25 -2.32 -10.90 19.84
N GLY A 26 -3.47 -10.67 20.47
CA GLY A 26 -4.38 -11.74 20.88
C GLY A 26 -4.99 -12.54 19.72
N GLN A 27 -5.22 -11.91 18.57
CA GLN A 27 -5.64 -12.60 17.34
C GLN A 27 -4.50 -13.44 16.76
N ALA A 28 -3.32 -12.84 16.59
CA ALA A 28 -2.16 -13.52 16.05
C ALA A 28 -1.71 -14.71 16.92
N LEU A 29 -1.87 -14.61 18.26
CA LEU A 29 -1.61 -15.71 19.19
C LEU A 29 -2.54 -16.92 18.99
N LYS A 30 -3.76 -16.72 18.49
CA LYS A 30 -4.70 -17.81 18.17
C LYS A 30 -4.40 -18.48 16.84
N GLU A 31 -3.83 -17.72 15.91
CA GLU A 31 -3.60 -18.15 14.52
C GLU A 31 -2.22 -18.79 14.31
N GLN A 32 -1.20 -18.37 15.07
CA GLN A 32 0.17 -18.88 14.94
C GLN A 32 0.43 -20.16 15.76
N ARG A 33 1.35 -21.00 15.27
CA ARG A 33 1.80 -22.23 15.95
C ARG A 33 2.58 -21.88 17.23
N SER A 34 2.54 -22.75 18.23
CA SER A 34 2.97 -22.52 19.63
C SER A 34 4.46 -22.22 19.89
N PHE A 35 5.25 -21.90 18.87
CA PHE A 35 6.70 -21.63 18.95
C PHE A 35 7.14 -20.44 18.08
N GLN A 36 6.22 -19.83 17.32
CA GLN A 36 6.52 -18.63 16.56
C GLN A 36 6.44 -17.39 17.46
N SER A 37 7.39 -16.48 17.29
CA SER A 37 7.35 -15.18 17.96
C SER A 37 6.22 -14.35 17.35
N VAL A 38 5.24 -14.00 18.18
CA VAL A 38 4.10 -13.17 17.77
C VAL A 38 4.48 -11.70 17.99
N PRO A 39 4.44 -10.84 16.95
CA PRO A 39 4.71 -9.42 17.11
C PRO A 39 3.66 -8.78 18.03
N LEU A 40 4.11 -8.22 19.15
CA LEU A 40 3.25 -7.53 20.11
C LEU A 40 3.03 -6.06 19.75
N ARG A 41 4.10 -5.37 19.32
CA ARG A 41 4.07 -3.97 18.90
C ARG A 41 5.15 -3.72 17.88
N ASN A 42 4.79 -2.95 16.86
CA ASN A 42 5.68 -2.50 15.80
C ASN A 42 6.01 -1.00 15.98
N HIS A 43 7.05 -0.50 15.30
CA HIS A 43 7.44 0.93 15.33
C HIS A 43 7.83 1.46 16.71
N LEU A 44 8.68 0.72 17.45
CA LEU A 44 9.27 1.26 18.67
C LEU A 44 10.18 2.44 18.33
N SER A 45 9.99 3.57 19.01
CA SER A 45 10.92 4.69 19.01
C SER A 45 12.23 4.31 19.69
N GLU A 46 13.32 5.04 19.40
CA GLU A 46 14.62 4.81 20.05
C GLU A 46 14.53 4.88 21.57
N ASP A 47 13.70 5.79 22.10
CA ASP A 47 13.44 5.90 23.54
C ASP A 47 12.71 4.67 24.10
N GLU A 48 11.69 4.15 23.41
CA GLU A 48 11.02 2.91 23.81
C GLU A 48 11.96 1.69 23.76
N ILE A 49 12.80 1.61 22.71
CA ILE A 49 13.83 0.56 22.58
C ILE A 49 14.80 0.64 23.76
N ALA A 50 15.28 1.84 24.10
CA ALA A 50 16.20 2.05 25.22
C ALA A 50 15.55 1.70 26.57
N ARG A 51 14.32 2.16 26.82
CA ARG A 51 13.55 1.85 28.03
C ARG A 51 13.35 0.36 28.21
N PHE A 52 13.00 -0.35 27.13
CA PHE A 52 12.86 -1.80 27.16
C PHE A 52 14.21 -2.49 27.38
N ALA A 53 15.28 -2.05 26.70
CA ALA A 53 16.60 -2.66 26.82
C ALA A 53 17.11 -2.68 28.27
N ILE A 54 16.91 -1.60 29.02
CA ILE A 54 17.28 -1.49 30.45
C ILE A 54 16.44 -2.45 31.32
N ASN A 55 15.17 -2.65 30.96
CA ASN A 55 14.23 -3.49 31.71
C ASN A 55 14.13 -4.93 31.17
N ARG A 56 14.92 -5.31 30.16
CA ARG A 56 14.79 -6.61 29.46
C ARG A 56 14.81 -7.81 30.40
N TRP A 57 15.63 -7.75 31.44
CA TRP A 57 15.75 -8.82 32.45
C TRP A 57 14.43 -9.11 33.20
N ARG A 58 13.48 -8.17 33.23
CA ARG A 58 12.16 -8.30 33.87
C ARG A 58 11.14 -9.01 32.99
N PHE A 59 11.41 -9.15 31.69
CA PHE A 59 10.47 -9.65 30.70
C PHE A 59 11.01 -10.88 29.96
N PRO A 60 11.19 -12.02 30.65
CA PRO A 60 11.63 -13.25 30.01
C PRO A 60 10.62 -13.68 28.93
N GLY A 61 11.10 -13.95 27.72
CA GLY A 61 10.28 -14.31 26.56
C GLY A 61 9.81 -13.12 25.72
N VAL A 62 10.18 -11.88 26.06
CA VAL A 62 9.96 -10.70 25.23
C VAL A 62 11.29 -10.23 24.65
N GLU A 63 11.34 -10.04 23.34
CA GLU A 63 12.54 -9.62 22.63
C GLU A 63 12.25 -8.46 21.69
N ILE A 64 13.27 -7.62 21.48
CA ILE A 64 13.27 -6.66 20.38
C ILE A 64 13.97 -7.32 19.22
N ALA A 65 13.23 -7.50 18.12
CA ALA A 65 13.77 -7.99 16.87
C ALA A 65 13.80 -6.85 15.84
N PRO A 66 14.93 -6.61 15.15
CA PRO A 66 14.93 -5.74 13.99
C PRO A 66 14.10 -6.39 12.88
N TYR A 67 13.29 -5.59 12.19
CA TYR A 67 12.55 -6.04 11.01
C TYR A 67 12.67 -5.01 9.89
N LEU A 68 12.75 -5.48 8.66
CA LEU A 68 12.71 -4.61 7.49
C LEU A 68 11.30 -4.09 7.32
N ARG A 69 11.17 -2.77 7.26
CA ARG A 69 9.90 -2.08 7.05
C ARG A 69 9.97 -1.29 5.76
N ARG A 70 8.89 -1.30 5.00
CA ARG A 70 8.71 -0.37 3.89
C ARG A 70 8.54 1.07 4.39
N TYR A 71 9.15 2.02 3.70
CA TYR A 71 9.07 3.44 4.03
C TYR A 71 8.83 4.24 2.76
N TYR A 72 7.92 5.21 2.83
CA TYR A 72 7.52 6.06 1.71
C TYR A 72 7.92 7.51 2.00
N PRO A 73 9.10 7.97 1.55
CA PRO A 73 9.62 9.30 1.89
C PRO A 73 8.75 10.44 1.35
N GLN A 74 8.09 10.22 0.21
CA GLN A 74 7.23 11.21 -0.43
C GLN A 74 5.78 11.17 0.08
N GLY A 75 5.45 10.21 0.95
CA GLY A 75 4.15 10.09 1.60
C GLY A 75 2.97 10.22 0.63
N ALA A 76 2.07 11.15 0.94
CA ALA A 76 0.84 11.39 0.19
C ALA A 76 1.07 11.83 -1.27
N LEU A 77 2.22 12.41 -1.60
CA LEU A 77 2.49 12.89 -2.96
C LEU A 77 2.50 11.74 -3.99
N THR A 78 2.91 10.55 -3.56
CA THR A 78 3.09 9.39 -4.45
C THR A 78 2.16 8.22 -4.12
N ALA A 79 1.28 8.35 -3.13
CA ALA A 79 0.43 7.25 -2.66
C ALA A 79 -0.45 6.65 -3.77
N SER A 80 -0.98 7.48 -4.68
CA SER A 80 -1.81 7.03 -5.79
C SER A 80 -1.06 6.22 -6.85
N VAL A 81 0.25 6.47 -7.02
CA VAL A 81 1.06 5.80 -8.05
C VAL A 81 1.87 4.65 -7.47
N VAL A 82 2.68 4.91 -6.42
CA VAL A 82 3.51 3.88 -5.78
C VAL A 82 2.62 2.87 -5.05
N GLY A 83 1.55 3.35 -4.41
CA GLY A 83 0.72 2.53 -3.53
C GLY A 83 1.40 2.26 -2.20
N TYR A 84 1.00 1.16 -1.56
CA TYR A 84 1.58 0.73 -0.29
C TYR A 84 1.60 -0.79 -0.13
N VAL A 85 2.47 -1.28 0.75
CA VAL A 85 2.42 -2.63 1.31
C VAL A 85 1.59 -2.64 2.60
N GLY A 86 0.80 -3.68 2.80
CA GLY A 86 -0.02 -3.85 3.99
C GLY A 86 0.02 -5.29 4.48
N SER A 87 -0.53 -5.52 5.67
CA SER A 87 -0.63 -6.87 6.23
C SER A 87 -1.44 -7.79 5.34
N ILE A 88 -1.00 -9.04 5.22
CA ILE A 88 -1.72 -10.08 4.48
C ILE A 88 -3.03 -10.42 5.21
N ASP A 89 -4.16 -10.39 4.50
CA ASP A 89 -5.44 -10.83 5.03
C ASP A 89 -5.68 -12.33 4.80
N GLN A 90 -6.72 -12.89 5.40
CA GLN A 90 -7.01 -14.33 5.32
C GLN A 90 -7.19 -14.83 3.87
N ARG A 91 -7.83 -14.03 3.00
CA ARG A 91 -8.08 -14.43 1.59
C ARG A 91 -6.79 -14.41 0.78
N GLU A 92 -5.91 -13.47 1.07
CA GLU A 92 -4.57 -13.41 0.49
C GLU A 92 -3.70 -14.56 1.00
N ALA A 93 -3.74 -14.85 2.30
CA ALA A 93 -3.03 -15.97 2.90
C ALA A 93 -3.42 -17.30 2.23
N GLU A 94 -4.72 -17.55 2.04
CA GLU A 94 -5.24 -18.72 1.32
C GLU A 94 -4.66 -18.85 -0.09
N LYS A 95 -4.50 -17.74 -0.82
CA LYS A 95 -3.88 -17.75 -2.17
C LYS A 95 -2.38 -18.00 -2.14
N LEU A 96 -1.71 -17.69 -1.03
CA LEU A 96 -0.28 -17.89 -0.84
C LEU A 96 0.04 -19.28 -0.25
N GLN A 97 -0.96 -20.02 0.22
CA GLN A 97 -0.76 -21.38 0.73
C GLN A 97 -0.11 -22.28 -0.34
N GLY A 98 0.86 -23.10 0.09
CA GLY A 98 1.62 -23.97 -0.80
C GLY A 98 2.67 -23.25 -1.65
N THR A 99 2.81 -21.93 -1.53
CA THR A 99 3.91 -21.18 -2.12
C THR A 99 5.02 -20.94 -1.09
N PRO A 100 6.27 -20.62 -1.52
CA PRO A 100 7.33 -20.20 -0.60
C PRO A 100 6.99 -18.96 0.23
N TYR A 101 5.90 -18.25 -0.10
CA TYR A 101 5.51 -16.97 0.49
C TYR A 101 4.41 -17.10 1.54
N ALA A 102 4.01 -18.32 1.90
CA ALA A 102 2.94 -18.55 2.87
C ALA A 102 3.22 -17.92 4.24
N ASP A 103 4.50 -17.79 4.62
CA ASP A 103 4.94 -17.25 5.91
C ASP A 103 5.20 -15.73 5.88
N MET A 104 4.89 -15.05 4.77
CA MET A 104 5.07 -13.60 4.70
C MET A 104 3.98 -12.86 5.46
N SER A 105 4.35 -11.71 6.03
CA SER A 105 3.45 -10.86 6.82
C SER A 105 2.87 -9.68 6.04
N GLN A 106 3.48 -9.32 4.91
CA GLN A 106 3.10 -8.15 4.12
C GLN A 106 3.08 -8.45 2.63
N ILE A 107 2.24 -7.72 1.90
CA ILE A 107 2.09 -7.79 0.45
C ILE A 107 1.74 -6.40 -0.11
N GLY A 108 2.12 -6.10 -1.34
CA GLY A 108 1.68 -4.92 -2.09
C GLY A 108 0.16 -4.90 -2.25
N LYS A 109 -0.49 -3.84 -1.73
CA LYS A 109 -1.96 -3.68 -1.70
C LYS A 109 -2.49 -2.80 -2.84
N SER A 110 -1.69 -1.86 -3.31
CA SER A 110 -2.10 -0.91 -4.35
C SER A 110 -0.90 -0.44 -5.19
N GLY A 111 -1.19 0.26 -6.29
CA GLY A 111 -0.19 0.91 -7.14
C GLY A 111 0.88 -0.04 -7.69
N ILE A 112 2.08 0.51 -7.87
CA ILE A 112 3.29 -0.22 -8.30
C ILE A 112 3.63 -1.36 -7.34
N GLU A 113 3.45 -1.19 -6.02
CA GLU A 113 3.74 -2.23 -5.04
C GLU A 113 2.93 -3.51 -5.33
N ARG A 114 1.63 -3.37 -5.63
CA ARG A 114 0.78 -4.52 -5.98
C ARG A 114 1.09 -5.07 -7.37
N GLU A 115 1.20 -4.20 -8.36
CA GLU A 115 1.37 -4.62 -9.75
C GLU A 115 2.68 -5.40 -9.96
N TYR A 116 3.76 -4.91 -9.35
CA TYR A 116 5.08 -5.51 -9.47
C TYR A 116 5.51 -6.30 -8.22
N GLU A 117 4.56 -6.70 -7.37
CA GLU A 117 4.78 -7.49 -6.16
C GLU A 117 5.70 -8.69 -6.42
N LYS A 118 5.48 -9.40 -7.53
CA LYS A 118 6.28 -10.58 -7.90
C LYS A 118 7.76 -10.27 -8.13
N LEU A 119 8.08 -9.09 -8.65
CA LEU A 119 9.45 -8.65 -8.86
C LEU A 119 10.06 -8.10 -7.57
N LEU A 120 9.29 -7.31 -6.82
CA LEU A 120 9.73 -6.58 -5.62
C LEU A 120 9.94 -7.49 -4.40
N ARG A 121 9.16 -8.57 -4.28
CA ARG A 121 9.16 -9.43 -3.09
C ARG A 121 10.41 -10.28 -2.94
N GLY A 122 11.09 -10.60 -4.05
CA GLY A 122 12.22 -11.53 -4.04
C GLY A 122 11.79 -12.97 -3.72
N VAL A 123 12.72 -13.78 -3.23
CA VAL A 123 12.48 -15.19 -2.87
C VAL A 123 12.95 -15.44 -1.44
N PRO A 124 12.08 -15.91 -0.54
CA PRO A 124 12.46 -16.20 0.83
C PRO A 124 13.46 -17.36 0.87
N GLY A 125 14.42 -17.24 1.79
CA GLY A 125 15.31 -18.33 2.18
C GLY A 125 14.63 -19.22 3.23
N TYR A 126 15.34 -20.25 3.68
CA TYR A 126 14.87 -21.09 4.78
C TYR A 126 16.04 -21.59 5.64
N GLU A 127 15.70 -21.98 6.86
CA GLU A 127 16.61 -22.63 7.80
C GLU A 127 16.01 -23.96 8.24
N LEU A 128 16.75 -25.05 8.04
CA LEU A 128 16.41 -26.34 8.58
C LEU A 128 17.01 -26.43 9.99
N VAL A 129 16.16 -26.44 11.01
CA VAL A 129 16.59 -26.41 12.41
C VAL A 129 16.26 -27.73 13.08
N GLU A 130 17.25 -28.37 13.68
CA GLU A 130 17.08 -29.53 14.55
C GLU A 130 16.45 -29.07 15.87
N VAL A 131 15.35 -29.70 16.29
CA VAL A 131 14.64 -29.38 17.53
C VAL A 131 14.68 -30.57 18.49
N ASN A 132 14.66 -30.29 19.80
CA ASN A 132 14.57 -31.33 20.83
C ASN A 132 13.11 -31.84 21.00
N ALA A 133 12.89 -32.80 21.91
CA ALA A 133 11.56 -33.34 22.21
C ALA A 133 10.55 -32.27 22.69
N ASP A 134 11.04 -31.18 23.29
CA ASP A 134 10.26 -30.01 23.69
C ASP A 134 10.11 -28.96 22.56
N GLN A 135 10.48 -29.32 21.32
CA GLN A 135 10.45 -28.48 20.12
C GLN A 135 11.28 -27.20 20.20
N ARG A 136 12.30 -27.17 21.07
CA ARG A 136 13.27 -26.07 21.16
C ARG A 136 14.39 -26.25 20.13
N PRO A 137 14.80 -25.18 19.42
CA PRO A 137 15.87 -25.26 18.44
C PRO A 137 17.22 -25.57 19.11
N LEU A 138 17.89 -26.63 18.65
CA LEU A 138 19.23 -27.05 19.08
C LEU A 138 20.31 -26.50 18.16
N ARG A 139 20.16 -26.70 16.83
CA ARG A 139 21.16 -26.32 15.83
C ARG A 139 20.54 -26.16 14.44
N VAL A 140 21.09 -25.26 13.63
CA VAL A 140 20.76 -25.11 12.20
C VAL A 140 21.56 -26.15 11.39
N LEU A 141 20.86 -27.04 10.69
CA LEU A 141 21.42 -28.09 9.82
C LEU A 141 21.73 -27.57 8.42
N GLU A 142 20.85 -26.71 7.90
CA GLU A 142 20.96 -26.13 6.57
C GLU A 142 20.41 -24.71 6.61
N ARG A 143 21.06 -23.79 5.90
CA ARG A 143 20.60 -22.41 5.73
C ARG A 143 20.74 -22.03 4.27
N VAL A 144 19.62 -21.69 3.64
CA VAL A 144 19.59 -21.11 2.30
C VAL A 144 19.22 -19.63 2.45
N PRO A 145 20.11 -18.68 2.08
CA PRO A 145 19.83 -17.26 2.24
C PRO A 145 18.70 -16.80 1.31
N PRO A 146 17.91 -15.79 1.70
CA PRO A 146 16.91 -15.19 0.83
C PRO A 146 17.57 -14.46 -0.35
N ARG A 147 16.85 -14.37 -1.47
CA ARG A 147 17.23 -13.52 -2.59
C ARG A 147 16.37 -12.25 -2.56
N PRO A 148 16.97 -11.05 -2.54
CA PRO A 148 16.22 -9.80 -2.56
C PRO A 148 15.43 -9.68 -3.87
N GLY A 149 14.35 -8.91 -3.82
CA GLY A 149 13.62 -8.53 -5.03
C GLY A 149 14.39 -7.55 -5.90
N GLU A 150 13.84 -7.31 -7.08
CA GLU A 150 14.42 -6.42 -8.08
C GLU A 150 14.16 -4.95 -7.74
N ASN A 151 15.09 -4.09 -8.14
CA ASN A 151 14.88 -2.64 -8.10
C ASN A 151 14.08 -2.18 -9.31
N LEU A 152 13.04 -1.38 -9.07
CA LEU A 152 12.25 -0.76 -10.13
C LEU A 152 12.65 0.70 -10.33
N TYR A 153 12.84 1.08 -11.59
CA TYR A 153 13.06 2.46 -12.00
C TYR A 153 11.80 2.96 -12.70
N LEU A 154 11.11 3.91 -12.08
CA LEU A 154 9.90 4.49 -12.63
C LEU A 154 10.22 5.67 -13.55
N THR A 155 9.33 5.95 -14.49
CA THR A 155 9.40 7.13 -15.38
C THR A 155 8.92 8.42 -14.73
N LEU A 156 8.50 8.33 -13.46
CA LEU A 156 7.93 9.44 -12.70
C LEU A 156 8.99 10.52 -12.45
N ASP A 157 8.70 11.74 -12.88
CA ASP A 157 9.49 12.91 -12.52
C ASP A 157 8.92 13.54 -11.25
N MET A 158 9.72 13.61 -10.19
CA MET A 158 9.25 14.09 -8.89
C MET A 158 8.92 15.60 -8.87
N HIS A 159 9.57 16.41 -9.70
CA HIS A 159 9.23 17.82 -9.82
C HIS A 159 7.88 17.99 -10.51
N LEU A 160 7.63 17.22 -11.57
CA LEU A 160 6.36 17.23 -12.28
C LEU A 160 5.23 16.66 -11.44
N GLN A 161 5.47 15.57 -10.71
CA GLN A 161 4.51 15.00 -9.75
C GLN A 161 4.09 16.04 -8.71
N ASN A 162 5.05 16.76 -8.13
CA ASN A 162 4.78 17.82 -7.17
C ASN A 162 3.99 18.98 -7.80
N ALA A 163 4.37 19.42 -9.00
CA ALA A 163 3.66 20.48 -9.71
C ALA A 163 2.21 20.07 -10.04
N ALA A 164 2.01 18.83 -10.50
CA ALA A 164 0.70 18.28 -10.83
C ALA A 164 -0.19 18.20 -9.58
N TYR A 165 0.33 17.67 -8.48
CA TYR A 165 -0.40 17.58 -7.21
C TYR A 165 -0.75 18.96 -6.64
N ALA A 166 0.21 19.89 -6.61
CA ALA A 166 0.00 21.27 -6.17
C ALA A 166 -1.02 22.01 -7.06
N GLY A 167 -1.03 21.74 -8.36
CA GLY A 167 -1.99 22.28 -9.32
C GLY A 167 -3.44 21.95 -9.01
N LEU A 168 -3.71 20.83 -8.32
CA LEU A 168 -5.06 20.44 -7.89
C LEU A 168 -5.57 21.29 -6.71
N ARG A 169 -4.69 22.03 -6.01
CA ARG A 169 -5.04 22.98 -4.93
C ARG A 169 -5.96 22.38 -3.86
N GLY A 170 -5.72 21.12 -3.48
CA GLY A 170 -6.51 20.40 -2.48
C GLY A 170 -7.93 20.04 -2.92
N ARG A 171 -8.30 20.29 -4.18
CA ARG A 171 -9.61 19.87 -4.72
C ARG A 171 -9.58 18.40 -5.06
N ALA A 172 -10.75 17.76 -4.96
CA ALA A 172 -10.92 16.42 -5.48
C ALA A 172 -10.71 16.42 -7.00
N GLY A 173 -9.73 15.68 -7.49
CA GLY A 173 -9.35 15.72 -8.90
C GLY A 173 -8.16 14.83 -9.23
N ALA A 174 -7.84 14.78 -10.52
CA ALA A 174 -6.76 13.97 -11.07
C ALA A 174 -5.95 14.79 -12.08
N ALA A 175 -4.65 14.50 -12.18
CA ALA A 175 -3.79 15.02 -13.22
C ALA A 175 -2.83 13.91 -13.68
N VAL A 176 -2.66 13.79 -14.99
CA VAL A 176 -1.72 12.85 -15.61
C VAL A 176 -0.86 13.59 -16.62
N ALA A 177 0.43 13.33 -16.61
CA ALA A 177 1.36 13.81 -17.62
C ALA A 177 2.02 12.60 -18.30
N VAL A 178 1.90 12.55 -19.62
CA VAL A 178 2.44 11.46 -20.45
C VAL A 178 3.36 12.05 -21.50
N ASP A 179 4.52 11.44 -21.72
CA ASP A 179 5.33 11.74 -22.89
C ASP A 179 4.69 11.08 -24.14
N PRO A 180 4.14 11.87 -25.08
CA PRO A 180 3.42 11.31 -26.23
C PRO A 180 4.32 10.54 -27.19
N ARG A 181 5.65 10.67 -27.08
CA ARG A 181 6.61 10.03 -27.99
C ARG A 181 6.81 8.54 -27.65
N ASN A 182 6.63 8.17 -26.39
CA ASN A 182 6.93 6.82 -25.89
C ASN A 182 5.91 6.27 -24.89
N GLY A 183 4.87 7.05 -24.54
CA GLY A 183 3.82 6.65 -23.62
C GLY A 183 4.22 6.62 -22.14
N GLN A 184 5.42 7.13 -21.79
CA GLN A 184 5.87 7.14 -20.41
C GLN A 184 5.02 8.07 -19.54
N VAL A 185 4.62 7.59 -18.37
CA VAL A 185 3.90 8.41 -17.38
C VAL A 185 4.91 9.17 -16.54
N LEU A 186 4.93 10.49 -16.69
CA LEU A 186 5.85 11.39 -16.00
C LEU A 186 5.26 11.91 -14.68
N ALA A 187 3.93 11.99 -14.58
CA ALA A 187 3.22 12.32 -13.34
C ALA A 187 1.84 11.64 -13.33
N LEU A 188 1.41 11.18 -12.15
CA LEU A 188 0.10 10.58 -11.87
C LEU A 188 -0.36 11.05 -10.48
N ALA A 189 -1.10 12.15 -10.44
CA ALA A 189 -1.57 12.78 -9.22
C ALA A 189 -3.08 12.57 -9.03
N SER A 190 -3.48 12.06 -7.86
CA SER A 190 -4.86 11.98 -7.40
C SER A 190 -5.00 12.76 -6.09
N SER A 191 -5.96 13.68 -6.02
CA SER A 191 -6.22 14.52 -4.85
C SER A 191 -7.68 14.34 -4.38
N PRO A 192 -7.95 14.41 -3.06
CA PRO A 192 -6.96 14.36 -1.98
C PRO A 192 -6.28 12.99 -1.92
N SER A 193 -5.15 12.93 -1.21
CA SER A 193 -4.35 11.71 -1.03
C SER A 193 -4.23 11.38 0.47
N TYR A 194 -3.51 10.32 0.81
CA TYR A 194 -3.31 9.81 2.16
C TYR A 194 -1.85 9.45 2.39
N ASP A 195 -1.40 9.37 3.65
CA ASP A 195 -0.05 8.89 3.96
C ASP A 195 0.00 7.35 3.90
N PRO A 196 0.72 6.75 2.92
CA PRO A 196 0.85 5.30 2.79
C PRO A 196 1.62 4.67 3.95
N ASN A 197 2.43 5.44 4.69
CA ASN A 197 3.17 4.93 5.85
C ASN A 197 2.23 4.47 6.97
N LEU A 198 0.99 4.97 7.02
CA LEU A 198 -0.03 4.53 7.97
C LEU A 198 -0.43 3.07 7.79
N PHE A 199 -0.32 2.53 6.58
CA PHE A 199 -0.69 1.15 6.28
C PHE A 199 0.43 0.15 6.56
N VAL A 200 1.68 0.60 6.54
CA VAL A 200 2.82 -0.28 6.77
C VAL A 200 2.78 -0.76 8.22
N GLY A 201 2.69 -2.08 8.42
CA GLY A 201 2.57 -2.68 9.75
C GLY A 201 1.16 -2.64 10.35
N GLY A 202 0.15 -2.24 9.56
CA GLY A 202 -1.26 -2.26 9.93
C GLY A 202 -1.79 -0.92 10.45
N ILE A 203 -2.65 -0.27 9.66
CA ILE A 203 -3.31 1.00 9.99
C ILE A 203 -4.24 0.88 11.20
N SER A 204 -4.22 1.87 12.10
CA SER A 204 -5.14 1.89 13.26
C SER A 204 -6.60 1.99 12.80
N GLU A 205 -7.52 1.47 13.60
CA GLU A 205 -8.95 1.50 13.27
C GLU A 205 -9.46 2.94 13.10
N ALA A 206 -9.00 3.85 13.97
CA ALA A 206 -9.34 5.27 13.89
C ALA A 206 -8.84 5.93 12.60
N ASN A 207 -7.58 5.72 12.21
CA ASN A 207 -7.02 6.30 10.98
C ASN A 207 -7.68 5.71 9.74
N TYR A 208 -7.94 4.39 9.74
CA TYR A 208 -8.60 3.74 8.61
C TYR A 208 -10.04 4.22 8.46
N LYS A 209 -10.78 4.33 9.57
CA LYS A 209 -12.13 4.88 9.58
C LYS A 209 -12.15 6.33 9.09
N ALA A 210 -11.19 7.16 9.50
CA ALA A 210 -11.09 8.53 9.02
C ALA A 210 -10.91 8.62 7.50
N LEU A 211 -10.12 7.72 6.89
CA LEU A 211 -9.94 7.66 5.44
C LEU A 211 -11.17 7.14 4.69
N LEU A 212 -11.92 6.21 5.28
CA LEU A 212 -13.15 5.67 4.69
C LEU A 212 -14.32 6.65 4.76
N ASP A 213 -14.47 7.35 5.89
CA ASP A 213 -15.56 8.29 6.14
C ASP A 213 -15.31 9.67 5.49
N ASP A 214 -14.13 9.92 4.93
CA ASP A 214 -13.81 11.17 4.24
C ASP A 214 -14.66 11.32 2.96
N PRO A 215 -15.48 12.38 2.85
CA PRO A 215 -16.37 12.61 1.72
C PRO A 215 -15.62 12.86 0.40
N HIS A 216 -14.33 13.18 0.47
CA HIS A 216 -13.46 13.34 -0.68
C HIS A 216 -12.70 12.07 -1.05
N HIS A 217 -13.01 10.91 -0.44
CA HIS A 217 -12.52 9.59 -0.85
C HIS A 217 -11.02 9.56 -1.23
N PRO A 218 -10.10 9.80 -0.28
CA PRO A 218 -8.66 9.89 -0.55
C PRO A 218 -8.05 8.56 -1.00
N LEU A 219 -8.67 7.43 -0.66
CA LEU A 219 -8.22 6.10 -1.09
C LEU A 219 -8.48 5.82 -2.58
N LEU A 220 -9.35 6.59 -3.23
CA LEU A 220 -9.67 6.44 -4.64
C LEU A 220 -8.53 6.99 -5.51
N ASN A 221 -7.95 6.14 -6.36
CA ASN A 221 -7.08 6.63 -7.43
C ASN A 221 -7.93 7.20 -8.56
N ARG A 222 -8.13 8.52 -8.56
CA ARG A 222 -8.97 9.21 -9.54
C ARG A 222 -8.43 9.17 -10.96
N VAL A 223 -7.16 8.84 -11.17
CA VAL A 223 -6.56 8.75 -12.51
C VAL A 223 -6.97 7.44 -13.19
N THR A 224 -6.94 6.32 -12.46
CA THR A 224 -7.18 4.97 -13.04
C THR A 224 -8.58 4.45 -12.75
N ASP A 225 -9.12 4.77 -11.58
CA ASP A 225 -10.37 4.20 -11.08
C ASP A 225 -11.53 5.23 -11.11
N GLY A 226 -11.21 6.49 -11.43
CA GLY A 226 -12.19 7.56 -11.55
C GLY A 226 -13.01 7.44 -12.84
N THR A 227 -14.33 7.41 -12.70
CA THR A 227 -15.25 7.41 -13.86
C THR A 227 -15.93 8.77 -13.98
N TYR A 228 -15.71 9.44 -15.11
CA TYR A 228 -16.26 10.78 -15.38
C TYR A 228 -16.81 10.86 -16.81
N LEU A 229 -17.79 11.72 -17.02
CA LEU A 229 -18.20 12.09 -18.37
C LEU A 229 -17.07 12.90 -19.02
N PRO A 230 -16.52 12.49 -20.17
CA PRO A 230 -15.38 13.18 -20.78
C PRO A 230 -15.76 14.57 -21.33
N GLY A 231 -17.06 14.83 -21.52
CA GLY A 231 -17.54 16.12 -22.01
C GLY A 231 -16.93 16.45 -23.38
N SER A 232 -16.58 17.73 -23.60
CA SER A 232 -16.03 18.17 -24.90
C SER A 232 -14.63 17.65 -25.22
N THR A 233 -13.96 16.92 -24.32
CA THR A 233 -12.61 16.38 -24.57
C THR A 233 -12.57 15.28 -25.63
N VAL A 234 -13.72 14.65 -25.94
CA VAL A 234 -13.82 13.63 -27.01
C VAL A 234 -13.86 14.21 -28.42
N LYS A 235 -14.22 15.49 -28.55
CA LYS A 235 -14.51 16.13 -29.85
C LYS A 235 -13.38 16.01 -30.87
N PRO A 236 -12.09 16.16 -30.53
CA PRO A 236 -11.02 15.96 -31.51
C PRO A 236 -11.02 14.55 -32.12
N PHE A 237 -11.31 13.52 -31.32
CA PHE A 237 -11.39 12.13 -31.80
C PHE A 237 -12.61 11.91 -32.69
N GLU A 238 -13.77 12.43 -32.30
CA GLU A 238 -15.00 12.40 -33.11
C GLU A 238 -14.83 13.14 -34.43
N ALA A 239 -14.15 14.30 -34.40
CA ALA A 239 -13.87 15.09 -35.60
C ALA A 239 -12.98 14.33 -36.57
N VAL A 240 -11.89 13.71 -36.09
CA VAL A 240 -11.01 12.87 -36.93
C VAL A 240 -11.79 11.68 -37.51
N ALA A 241 -12.63 11.02 -36.72
CA ALA A 241 -13.48 9.93 -37.22
C ALA A 241 -14.46 10.42 -38.30
N GLY A 242 -15.08 11.59 -38.12
CA GLY A 242 -15.98 12.18 -39.11
C GLY A 242 -15.28 12.55 -40.44
N LEU A 243 -14.03 13.01 -40.37
CA LEU A 243 -13.21 13.27 -41.55
C LEU A 243 -12.81 11.96 -42.25
N GLU A 244 -12.35 10.96 -41.50
CA GLU A 244 -11.93 9.66 -42.02
C GLU A 244 -13.08 8.91 -42.72
N LEU A 245 -14.28 8.97 -42.12
CA LEU A 245 -15.49 8.35 -42.69
C LEU A 245 -16.11 9.17 -43.83
N GLY A 246 -15.52 10.31 -44.20
CA GLY A 246 -16.06 11.19 -45.25
C GLY A 246 -17.40 11.85 -44.90
N LEU A 247 -17.81 11.83 -43.63
CA LEU A 247 -19.05 12.47 -43.15
C LEU A 247 -18.92 14.00 -43.07
N ARG A 248 -17.68 14.49 -42.97
CA ARG A 248 -17.32 15.91 -42.91
C ARG A 248 -16.06 16.17 -43.73
N THR A 249 -15.83 17.44 -44.07
CA THR A 249 -14.56 17.93 -44.65
C THR A 249 -14.01 19.07 -43.80
N PRO A 250 -12.72 19.42 -43.90
CA PRO A 250 -12.15 20.55 -43.17
C PRO A 250 -12.80 21.90 -43.51
N GLN A 251 -13.43 22.02 -44.67
CA GLN A 251 -14.15 23.22 -45.13
C GLN A 251 -15.66 23.18 -44.82
N TYR A 252 -16.17 22.08 -44.27
CA TYR A 252 -17.59 21.94 -43.97
C TYR A 252 -18.01 22.93 -42.88
N THR A 253 -19.07 23.71 -43.15
CA THR A 253 -19.64 24.68 -42.20
C THR A 253 -21.12 24.41 -41.96
N VAL A 254 -21.59 24.80 -40.79
CA VAL A 254 -23.01 24.81 -40.42
C VAL A 254 -23.30 26.06 -39.61
N ASP A 255 -24.46 26.68 -39.82
CA ASP A 255 -24.90 27.80 -39.00
C ASP A 255 -25.24 27.29 -37.59
N SER A 256 -24.60 27.87 -36.58
CA SER A 256 -24.87 27.54 -35.18
C SER A 256 -25.69 28.64 -34.54
N VAL A 257 -26.95 28.34 -34.22
CA VAL A 257 -27.90 29.26 -33.55
C VAL A 257 -27.98 29.04 -32.03
N GLY A 258 -27.11 28.19 -31.49
CA GLY A 258 -27.08 27.82 -30.06
C GLY A 258 -27.88 26.56 -29.71
N GLU A 259 -28.68 26.04 -30.64
CA GLU A 259 -29.43 24.79 -30.52
C GLU A 259 -29.35 23.97 -31.82
N TRP A 260 -29.63 22.67 -31.71
CA TRP A 260 -29.71 21.77 -32.85
C TRP A 260 -30.90 20.82 -32.68
N HIS A 261 -31.77 20.78 -33.69
CA HIS A 261 -32.97 19.95 -33.69
C HIS A 261 -32.75 18.69 -34.51
N ILE A 262 -33.15 17.54 -33.98
CA ILE A 262 -33.09 16.27 -34.72
C ILE A 262 -34.13 16.32 -35.84
N PRO A 263 -33.73 16.12 -37.11
CA PRO A 263 -34.68 16.12 -38.22
C PRO A 263 -35.79 15.08 -38.02
N GLY A 264 -37.05 15.51 -38.17
CA GLY A 264 -38.22 14.62 -38.10
C GLY A 264 -38.78 14.38 -36.68
N LEU A 265 -38.22 15.02 -35.65
CA LEU A 265 -38.85 15.13 -34.33
C LEU A 265 -39.49 16.52 -34.18
N PRO A 266 -40.68 16.62 -33.56
CA PRO A 266 -41.36 17.90 -33.34
C PRO A 266 -40.63 18.81 -32.37
#